data_AF-A0A3C1PSC9-F1
#
_entry.id   AF-A0A3C1PSC9-F1
#
_cell.length_a   1.000
_cell.length_b   1.000
_cell.length_c   1.000
_cell.angle_alpha   90.00
_cell.angle_beta   90.00
_cell.angle_gamma   90.00
#
_symmetry.space_group_name_H-M   'P 1'
#
loop_
_entity.id
_entity.type
_entity.pdbx_description
1 polymer ?
#
loop_
_entity_poly.entity_id
_entity_poly.type
_entity_poly.pdbx_seq_one_letter_code
_entity_poly.pdbx_strand_id
1 'polypeptide(L)' 'GRALGVGEVKFTGQILPTATKVTYEIDMKRVIARSLVMGLGDGVVRVDGRAIYHATDLKVGLFTSTDGF' A
#
# COMPACT_ATOMS: atom_id res chain seq x y z
N GLY A 1 0.89 13.70 0.20
CA GLY A 1 -0.07 12.61 -0.04
C GLY A 1 -0.71 12.17 1.25
N ARG A 2 -1.89 11.56 1.18
CA ARG A 2 -2.63 10.98 2.31
C ARG A 2 -3.13 9.60 1.92
N ALA A 3 -2.93 8.63 2.80
CA ALA A 3 -3.61 7.35 2.67
C ALA A 3 -5.11 7.58 2.88
N LEU A 4 -5.93 7.08 1.96
CA LEU A 4 -7.39 7.19 2.00
C LEU A 4 -8.03 5.87 2.47
N GLY A 5 -7.22 4.82 2.58
CA GLY A 5 -7.62 3.52 3.10
C GLY A 5 -7.12 2.38 2.24
N VAL A 6 -7.66 1.22 2.54
CA VAL A 6 -7.37 -0.07 1.90
C VAL A 6 -8.66 -0.88 1.88
N GLY A 7 -8.83 -1.74 0.88
CA GLY A 7 -9.97 -2.65 0.80
C GLY A 7 -9.82 -3.79 1.80
N GLU A 8 -8.99 -4.78 1.47
CA GLU A 8 -8.70 -5.92 2.34
C GLU A 8 -7.22 -5.93 2.72
N VAL A 9 -6.92 -6.33 3.96
CA VAL A 9 -5.56 -6.61 4.41
C VAL A 9 -5.53 -7.98 5.07
N LYS A 10 -4.59 -8.82 4.65
CA LYS A 10 -4.33 -10.13 5.25
C LYS A 10 -2.92 -10.18 5.80
N PHE A 11 -2.81 -10.60 7.06
CA PHE A 11 -1.55 -10.91 7.71
C PHE A 11 -1.47 -12.42 7.95
N THR A 12 -0.58 -13.12 7.23
CA THR A 12 -0.45 -14.59 7.30
C THR A 12 0.94 -15.03 7.76
N GLY A 13 1.74 -14.09 8.24
CA GLY A 13 3.09 -14.33 8.75
C GLY A 13 3.55 -13.15 9.61
N GLN A 14 4.85 -13.08 9.88
CA GLN A 14 5.45 -12.02 10.68
C GLN A 14 6.89 -11.78 10.25
N ILE A 15 7.41 -10.61 10.60
CA ILE A 15 8.82 -10.25 10.42
C ILE A 15 9.50 -10.40 11.78
N LEU A 16 10.44 -11.35 11.90
CA LEU A 16 11.21 -11.57 13.11
C LEU A 16 12.48 -10.70 13.13
N PRO A 17 13.07 -10.43 14.30
CA PRO A 17 14.34 -9.70 14.40
C PRO A 17 15.52 -10.36 13.65
N THR A 18 15.41 -11.66 13.36
CA THR A 18 16.41 -12.44 12.60
C THR A 18 16.24 -12.34 11.09
N ALA A 19 15.16 -11.71 10.59
CA ALA A 19 14.92 -11.55 9.16
C ALA A 19 15.93 -10.59 8.53
N THR A 20 16.29 -10.83 7.27
CA THR A 20 17.36 -10.06 6.62
C THR A 20 16.84 -8.98 5.68
N LYS A 21 15.73 -9.25 4.96
CA LYS A 21 15.18 -8.33 3.97
C LYS A 21 13.67 -8.40 3.92
N VAL A 22 13.04 -7.23 3.96
CA VAL A 22 11.63 -7.04 3.63
C VAL A 22 11.54 -6.45 2.22
N THR A 23 10.67 -6.99 1.39
CA THR A 23 10.41 -6.50 0.03
C THR A 23 8.95 -6.11 -0.09
N TYR A 24 8.71 -4.89 -0.60
CA TYR A 24 7.38 -4.37 -0.87
C TYR A 24 7.16 -4.39 -2.39
N GLU A 25 6.17 -5.14 -2.84
CA GLU A 25 5.76 -5.21 -4.24
C GLU A 25 4.42 -4.47 -4.34
N ILE A 26 4.36 -3.46 -5.19
CA ILE A 26 3.14 -2.68 -5.45
C ILE A 26 2.77 -2.85 -6.91
N ASP A 27 1.56 -3.33 -7.16
CA ASP A 27 0.97 -3.40 -8.48
C ASP A 27 -0.03 -2.25 -8.67
N MET A 28 0.27 -1.34 -9.59
CA MET A 28 -0.55 -0.16 -9.83
C MET A 28 -1.76 -0.52 -10.69
N LYS A 29 -2.94 -0.58 -10.07
CA LYS A 29 -4.21 -0.82 -10.76
C LYS A 29 -4.68 0.38 -11.57
N ARG A 30 -4.62 1.58 -10.98
CA ARG A 30 -5.17 2.79 -11.60
C ARG A 30 -4.54 4.06 -11.04
N VAL A 31 -4.33 5.04 -11.91
CA VAL A 31 -4.04 6.42 -11.52
C VAL A 31 -5.18 7.31 -12.01
N ILE A 32 -5.70 8.15 -11.12
CA ILE A 32 -6.72 9.15 -11.42
C ILE A 32 -6.05 10.51 -11.27
N ALA A 33 -5.98 11.29 -12.35
CA ALA A 33 -5.37 12.63 -12.36
C ALA A 33 -6.41 13.66 -12.82
N ARG A 34 -7.37 13.99 -11.94
CA ARG A 34 -8.40 15.02 -12.17
C ARG A 34 -8.30 16.10 -11.09
N SER A 35 -9.43 16.61 -10.60
CA SER A 35 -9.49 17.55 -9.48
C SER A 35 -8.84 17.01 -8.21
N LEU A 36 -8.92 15.70 -7.98
CA LEU A 36 -8.13 14.96 -7.00
C LEU A 36 -7.20 13.99 -7.73
N VAL A 37 -5.90 14.03 -7.39
CA VAL A 37 -4.93 13.05 -7.86
C VAL A 37 -4.93 11.87 -6.90
N MET A 38 -5.19 10.66 -7.40
CA MET A 38 -5.28 9.44 -6.60
C MET A 38 -4.60 8.26 -7.29
N GLY A 39 -3.81 7.50 -6.54
CA GLY A 39 -3.28 6.20 -6.92
C GLY A 39 -4.07 5.07 -6.26
N LEU A 40 -4.35 4.02 -7.03
CA LEU A 40 -4.92 2.77 -6.58
C LEU A 40 -4.01 1.61 -6.97
N GLY A 41 -3.82 0.67 -6.05
CA GLY A 41 -3.01 -0.52 -6.32
C GLY A 41 -3.20 -1.63 -5.29
N ASP A 42 -2.59 -2.76 -5.58
CA ASP A 42 -2.48 -3.88 -4.65
C ASP A 42 -1.03 -3.98 -4.17
N GLY A 43 -0.85 -4.57 -2.98
CA GLY A 43 0.46 -4.69 -2.35
C GLY A 43 0.72 -6.07 -1.80
N VAL A 44 1.95 -6.54 -1.96
CA VAL A 44 2.46 -7.74 -1.28
C VAL A 44 3.70 -7.37 -0.50
N VAL A 45 3.76 -7.80 0.76
CA VAL A 45 4.97 -7.72 1.57
C VAL A 45 5.57 -9.11 1.67
N ARG A 46 6.85 -9.21 1.34
CA ARG A 46 7.65 -10.42 1.48
C ARG A 46 8.73 -10.23 2.54
N VAL A 47 8.98 -11.25 3.34
CA VAL A 47 10.17 -11.35 4.21
C VAL A 47 11.05 -12.47 3.70
N ASP A 48 12.31 -12.17 3.39
CA ASP A 48 13.29 -13.11 2.85
C ASP A 48 12.75 -13.94 1.66
N GLY A 49 11.97 -13.29 0.79
CA GLY A 49 11.35 -13.89 -0.40
C GLY A 49 9.95 -14.51 -0.20
N ARG A 50 9.53 -14.77 1.04
CA ARG A 50 8.20 -15.33 1.35
C ARG A 50 7.16 -14.24 1.53
N ALA A 51 6.06 -14.31 0.76
CA ALA A 51 4.90 -13.42 0.94
C ALA A 51 4.22 -13.68 2.30
N ILE A 52 3.98 -12.61 3.05
CA ILE A 52 3.40 -12.66 4.39
C ILE A 52 2.21 -11.71 4.56
N TYR A 53 2.20 -10.58 3.86
CA TYR A 53 1.09 -9.63 3.92
C TYR A 53 0.57 -9.35 2.51
N HIS A 54 -0.75 -9.24 2.40
CA HIS A 54 -1.44 -8.91 1.17
C HIS A 54 -2.40 -7.76 1.44
N ALA A 55 -2.38 -6.75 0.57
CA ALA A 55 -3.30 -5.63 0.61
C ALA A 55 -3.96 -5.46 -0.76
N THR A 56 -5.27 -5.32 -0.78
CA THR A 56 -6.02 -5.02 -2.00
C THR A 56 -6.66 -3.64 -1.93
N ASP A 57 -6.72 -2.97 -3.08
CA ASP A 57 -7.35 -1.66 -3.24
C ASP A 57 -6.78 -0.60 -2.27
N LEU A 58 -5.46 -0.56 -2.13
CA LEU A 58 -4.74 0.54 -1.48
C LEU A 58 -5.08 1.85 -2.20
N LYS A 59 -5.41 2.91 -1.45
CA LYS A 59 -5.78 4.21 -2.01
C LYS A 59 -4.94 5.32 -1.38
N VAL A 60 -4.27 6.11 -2.22
CA VAL A 60 -3.50 7.28 -1.79
C VAL A 60 -3.88 8.49 -2.64
N GLY A 61 -4.28 9.57 -1.98
CA GLY A 61 -4.58 10.85 -2.62
C GLY A 61 -3.44 11.87 -2.46
N LEU A 62 -3.27 12.75 -3.43
CA LEU A 62 -2.47 13.96 -3.30
C LEU A 62 -3.40 15.17 -3.21
N PHE A 63 -3.12 16.04 -2.25
CA PHE A 63 -3.91 17.23 -1.96
C PHE A 63 -3.00 18.45 -2.01
N THR A 64 -3.50 19.55 -2.54
CA THR A 64 -2.77 20.83 -2.63
C THR A 64 -2.82 21.64 -1.34
N SER A 65 -3.88 21.46 -0.53
CA SER A 65 -3.98 21.88 0.87
C SER A 65 -4.49 20.71 1.71
N THR A 66 -4.07 20.63 2.97
CA THR A 66 -4.47 19.57 3.91
C THR A 66 -5.27 20.12 5.09
N ASP A 67 -5.76 21.36 5.01
CA ASP A 67 -6.40 22.06 6.13
C ASP A 67 -7.81 21.52 6.46
N GLY A 68 -8.41 20.77 5.53
CA GLY A 68 -9.73 20.14 5.68
C GLY A 68 -9.70 18.64 6.04
N PHE A 69 -8.55 18.13 6.47
CA PHE A 69 -8.37 16.75 6.96
C PHE A 69 -8.27 16.70 8.48
#